data_AF-A0A1I5JPW1-F1
#
_entry.id   AF-A0A1I5JPW1-F1
#
_cell.length_a   1.000
_cell.length_b   1.000
_cell.length_c   1.000
_cell.angle_alpha   90.00
_cell.angle_beta   90.00
_cell.angle_gamma   90.00
#
_symmetry.space_group_name_H-M   'P 1'
#
loop_
_entity.id
_entity.type
_entity.pdbx_description
1 polymer ?
#
loop_
_entity_poly.entity_id
_entity_poly.type
_entity_poly.pdbx_seq_one_letter_code
_entity_poly.pdbx_strand_id
1 'polypeptide(L)'
;MDKYQTDTYKKIHFAVMAIEASARKAHLSGKEMHDRLKRQDLIHKRLFRYYEQLHTQSLEWVTDDTIETLHNWEQEEKESKVC
;
A
#
# COMPACT_ATOMS: atom_id res chain seq x y z
N MET A 1 -15.65 9.61 -22.92
CA MET A 1 -15.16 9.09 -21.63
C MET A 1 -13.72 9.56 -21.49
N ASP A 2 -13.43 10.47 -20.56
CA ASP A 2 -12.10 11.05 -20.41
C ASP A 2 -11.09 10.02 -19.91
N LYS A 3 -10.05 9.75 -20.72
CA LYS A 3 -8.98 8.78 -20.43
C LYS A 3 -8.34 9.01 -19.05
N TYR A 4 -8.24 10.27 -18.62
CA TYR A 4 -7.71 10.67 -17.32
C TYR A 4 -8.52 10.13 -16.14
N GLN A 5 -9.85 10.10 -16.27
CA GLN A 5 -10.73 9.62 -15.20
C GLN A 5 -10.60 8.11 -15.02
N THR A 6 -10.35 7.38 -16.12
CA THR A 6 -10.15 5.93 -16.11
C THR A 6 -8.84 5.53 -15.42
N ASP A 7 -7.74 6.23 -15.67
CA ASP A 7 -6.45 5.89 -15.07
C ASP A 7 -6.41 6.18 -13.56
N THR A 8 -7.01 7.29 -13.12
CA THR A 8 -7.15 7.58 -11.69
C THR A 8 -7.99 6.52 -10.99
N TYR A 9 -9.12 6.10 -11.60
CA TYR A 9 -9.95 5.05 -11.04
C TYR A 9 -9.20 3.73 -10.88
N LYS A 10 -8.42 3.31 -11.88
CA LYS A 10 -7.62 2.08 -11.82
C LYS A 10 -6.59 2.11 -10.69
N LYS A 11 -5.90 3.24 -10.51
CA LYS A 11 -4.93 3.42 -9.42
C LYS A 11 -5.58 3.34 -8.04
N ILE A 12 -6.72 4.01 -7.87
CA ILE A 12 -7.49 3.96 -6.62
C ILE A 12 -7.97 2.53 -6.35
N HIS A 13 -8.56 1.87 -7.35
CA HIS A 13 -9.05 0.50 -7.21
C HIS A 13 -7.94 -0.48 -6.84
N PHE A 14 -6.79 -0.37 -7.49
CA PHE A 14 -5.60 -1.14 -7.16
C PHE A 14 -5.14 -0.92 -5.71
N ALA A 15 -5.06 0.34 -5.27
CA ALA A 15 -4.64 0.64 -3.91
C ALA A 15 -5.62 0.10 -2.86
N VAL A 16 -6.93 0.22 -3.10
CA VAL A 16 -7.95 -0.36 -2.21
C VAL A 16 -7.79 -1.87 -2.12
N MET A 17 -7.64 -2.57 -3.25
CA MET A 17 -7.43 -4.02 -3.26
C MET A 17 -6.17 -4.43 -2.51
N ALA A 18 -5.05 -3.73 -2.73
CA ALA A 18 -3.80 -3.99 -2.03
C ALA A 18 -3.95 -3.81 -0.51
N ILE A 19 -4.56 -2.71 -0.07
CA ILE A 19 -4.79 -2.42 1.36
C ILE A 19 -5.65 -3.51 2.00
N GLU A 20 -6.77 -3.89 1.37
CA GLU A 20 -7.65 -4.92 1.91
C GLU A 20 -7.01 -6.30 1.95
N ALA A 21 -6.26 -6.67 0.91
CA ALA A 21 -5.55 -7.95 0.86
C ALA A 21 -4.45 -8.02 1.93
N SER A 22 -3.68 -6.94 2.10
CA SER A 22 -2.69 -6.82 3.17
C SER A 22 -3.32 -6.86 4.55
N ALA A 23 -4.45 -6.18 4.76
CA ALA A 23 -5.18 -6.24 6.02
C ALA A 23 -5.62 -7.68 6.35
N ARG A 24 -6.18 -8.40 5.37
CA ARG A 24 -6.60 -9.80 5.53
C ARG A 24 -5.41 -10.71 5.87
N LYS A 25 -4.29 -10.59 5.16
CA LYS A 25 -3.09 -11.41 5.40
C LYS A 25 -2.45 -11.10 6.76
N ALA A 26 -2.49 -9.85 7.21
CA ALA A 26 -1.99 -9.43 8.51
C ALA A 26 -2.99 -9.63 9.68
N HIS A 27 -4.18 -10.17 9.42
CA HIS A 27 -5.27 -10.32 10.41
C HIS A 27 -5.69 -8.99 11.07
N LEU A 28 -5.70 -7.90 10.30
CA LEU A 28 -6.10 -6.56 10.76
C LEU A 28 -7.36 -6.08 10.05
N SER A 29 -7.98 -5.03 10.60
CA SER A 29 -9.04 -4.33 9.87
C SER A 29 -8.45 -3.54 8.69
N GLY A 30 -9.23 -3.40 7.60
CA GLY A 30 -8.82 -2.56 6.45
C GLY A 30 -8.54 -1.12 6.86
N LYS A 31 -9.29 -0.59 7.83
CA LYS A 31 -9.07 0.75 8.40
C LYS A 31 -7.69 0.84 9.08
N GLU A 32 -7.33 -0.14 9.89
CA GLU A 32 -6.05 -0.13 10.60
C GLU A 32 -4.86 -0.23 9.63
N MET A 33 -4.95 -1.10 8.62
CA MET A 33 -3.94 -1.19 7.57
C MET A 33 -3.81 0.13 6.79
N HIS A 34 -4.92 0.73 6.40
CA HIS A 34 -4.95 2.04 5.75
C HIS A 34 -4.28 3.12 6.62
N ASP A 35 -4.65 3.19 7.90
CA ASP A 35 -4.12 4.20 8.83
C ASP A 35 -2.60 4.04 9.04
N ARG A 36 -2.10 2.78 9.07
CA ARG A 36 -0.67 2.49 9.14
C ARG A 36 0.08 2.91 7.87
N LEU A 37 -0.44 2.56 6.69
CA LEU A 37 0.15 2.96 5.41
C LEU A 37 0.10 4.48 5.20
N LYS A 38 -0.98 5.13 5.62
CA LYS A 38 -1.15 6.58 5.55
C LYS A 38 -0.14 7.32 6.42
N ARG A 39 0.17 6.81 7.62
CA ARG A 39 1.17 7.42 8.53
C ARG A 39 2.55 7.54 7.88
N GLN A 40 2.93 6.53 7.09
CA GLN A 40 4.21 6.49 6.37
C GLN A 40 4.12 7.07 4.94
N ASP A 41 2.95 7.56 4.53
CA ASP A 41 2.63 8.02 3.18
C ASP A 41 2.92 6.96 2.07
N LEU A 42 2.80 5.67 2.41
CA LEU A 42 3.10 4.57 1.50
C LEU A 42 2.04 4.43 0.39
N ILE A 43 0.84 4.96 0.59
CA ILE A 43 -0.20 4.97 -0.47
C ILE A 43 0.31 5.78 -1.69
N HIS A 44 0.88 6.97 -1.46
CA HIS A 44 1.44 7.77 -2.54
C HIS A 44 2.85 7.30 -2.94
N LYS A 45 3.74 7.10 -1.96
CA LYS A 45 5.16 6.79 -2.19
C LYS A 45 5.41 5.38 -2.74
N ARG A 46 4.52 4.42 -2.47
CA ARG A 46 4.61 3.03 -2.96
C ARG A 46 3.53 2.74 -3.99
N LEU A 47 2.26 2.67 -3.58
CA LEU A 47 1.19 2.12 -4.41
C LEU A 47 0.90 2.95 -5.66
N PHE A 48 0.86 4.28 -5.55
CA PHE A 48 0.63 5.15 -6.71
C PHE A 48 1.91 5.41 -7.51
N ARG A 49 3.05 5.62 -6.84
CA ARG A 49 4.33 5.89 -7.51
C ARG A 49 4.78 4.73 -8.40
N TYR A 50 4.63 3.49 -7.93
CA TYR A 50 5.06 2.29 -8.64
C TYR A 50 3.90 1.53 -9.28
N TYR A 51 2.74 2.18 -9.47
CA TYR A 51 1.55 1.55 -10.04
C TYR A 51 1.84 0.79 -11.34
N GLU A 52 2.57 1.39 -12.28
CA GLU A 52 2.88 0.76 -13.59
C GLU A 52 3.63 -0.57 -13.46
N GLN A 53 4.37 -0.77 -12.37
CA GLN A 53 5.11 -2.02 -12.09
C GLN A 53 4.30 -2.99 -11.22
N LEU A 54 3.59 -2.46 -10.22
CA LEU A 54 2.86 -3.27 -9.26
C LEU A 54 1.56 -3.85 -9.84
N HIS A 55 0.89 -3.14 -10.75
CA HIS A 55 -0.39 -3.59 -11.31
C HIS A 55 -0.26 -4.81 -12.24
N THR A 56 0.95 -5.16 -12.67
CA THR A 56 1.22 -6.35 -13.48
C THR A 56 1.57 -7.58 -12.64
N GLN A 57 1.81 -7.40 -11.33
CA GLN A 57 2.13 -8.49 -10.41
C GLN A 57 0.87 -9.19 -9.90
N SER A 58 1.05 -10.37 -9.31
CA SER A 58 -0.05 -11.05 -8.62
C SER A 58 -0.47 -10.26 -7.37
N LEU A 59 -1.75 -10.35 -7.00
CA LEU A 59 -2.25 -9.71 -5.79
C LEU A 59 -1.52 -10.21 -4.54
N GLU A 60 -1.18 -11.50 -4.48
CA GLU A 60 -0.40 -12.09 -3.39
C GLU A 60 0.98 -11.44 -3.25
N TRP A 61 1.70 -11.27 -4.37
CA TRP A 61 3.01 -10.63 -4.37
C TRP A 61 2.92 -9.17 -3.89
N VAL A 62 1.94 -8.40 -4.41
CA VAL A 62 1.70 -7.01 -3.96
C VAL A 62 1.34 -6.96 -2.48
N THR A 63 0.61 -7.95 -1.99
CA THR A 63 0.21 -8.05 -0.59
C THR A 63 1.43 -8.20 0.31
N ASP A 64 2.35 -9.10 -0.05
CA ASP A 64 3.60 -9.33 0.68
C ASP A 64 4.52 -8.12 0.64
N ASP A 65 4.71 -7.54 -0.55
CA ASP A 65 5.49 -6.32 -0.75
C ASP A 65 5.00 -5.16 0.13
N THR A 66 3.69 -4.98 0.21
CA THR A 66 3.05 -3.91 0.99
C THR A 66 3.25 -4.14 2.49
N ILE A 67 3.11 -5.38 2.96
CA ILE A 67 3.29 -5.74 4.37
C ILE A 67 4.75 -5.59 4.79
N GLU A 68 5.69 -6.14 4.01
CA GLU A 68 7.13 -6.06 4.26
C GLU A 68 7.59 -4.61 4.27
N THR A 69 7.20 -3.83 3.25
CA THR A 69 7.51 -2.39 3.19
C THR A 69 6.98 -1.70 4.44
N LEU A 70 5.71 -1.88 4.79
CA LEU A 70 5.14 -1.23 5.98
C LEU A 70 5.93 -1.57 7.26
N HIS A 71 6.31 -2.83 7.45
CA HIS A 71 7.09 -3.25 8.62
C HIS A 71 8.48 -2.62 8.66
N ASN A 72 9.18 -2.53 7.53
CA ASN A 72 10.50 -1.92 7.47
C ASN A 72 10.44 -0.43 7.86
N TRP A 73 9.47 0.31 7.32
CA TRP A 73 9.30 1.73 7.67
C TRP A 73 8.90 1.95 9.13
N GLU A 74 8.07 1.08 9.69
CA GLU A 74 7.70 1.15 11.11
C GLU A 74 8.87 0.77 12.04
N GLN A 75 9.83 -0.04 11.59
CA GLN A 75 11.05 -0.33 12.33
C GLN A 75 12.02 0.86 12.29
N GLU A 76 12.25 1.45 11.11
CA GLU A 76 13.07 2.65 10.96
C GLU A 76 12.54 3.82 11.81
N GLU A 77 11.21 4.02 11.85
CA GLU A 77 10.59 5.06 12.69
C GLU A 77 10.86 4.82 14.18
N LYS A 78 10.86 3.56 14.63
CA LYS A 78 11.16 3.21 16.03
C LYS A 78 12.63 3.46 16.35
N GLU A 79 13.54 3.04 15.49
CA GLU A 79 14.98 3.25 15.67
C GLU A 79 15.33 4.75 15.70
N SER A 80 14.72 5.55 14.82
CA SER A 80 14.93 7.00 14.79
C SER A 80 14.43 7.73 16.04
N LYS A 81 13.51 7.15 16.82
CA LYS A 81 13.00 7.73 18.09
C LYS A 81 13.80 7.32 19.32
N VAL A 82 14.74 6.40 19.17
CA VAL A 82 15.62 5.90 20.25
C VAL A 82 16.93 6.70 20.32
N CYS A 83 17.23 7.55 19.33
CA CYS A 83 18.31 8.55 19.37
C CYS A 83 17.79 9.94 19.73
#